data_AF-A0A954KKN4-F1
#
_entry.id   AF-A0A954KKN4-F1
#
_cell.length_a   1.000
_cell.length_b   1.000
_cell.length_c   1.000
_cell.angle_alpha   90.00
_cell.angle_beta   90.00
_cell.angle_gamma   90.00
#
_symmetry.space_group_name_H-M   'P 1'
#
loop_
_entity.id
_entity.type
_entity.pdbx_description
1 polymer ?
#
loop_
_entity_poly.entity_id
_entity_poly.type
_entity_poly.pdbx_seq_one_letter_code
_entity_poly.pdbx_strand_id
1 'polypeptide(L)'
;MKSSWLINGMTAVWLVLSVSGICAFWNYTFVSAELSHTQNMLPSETDLSPDFEHSLLLVFVHPKCACTIATLEELKTLWSRLSQRRVAPMPALTFVVRTPEELSGWDETPIVRMCREFAGGHVYFDANGVETRRFGITTSGTLALYGPHENLLYIGGITQSRGHRGPSAGSEQLFRALETGRACTSNVPVFGCLMFSGSDERNSAGLVERRSQGFETKSFSTEVH
;
A
#
# COMPACT_ATOMS: atom_id res chain seq x y z
N MET A 1 -39.12 33.50 -26.84
CA MET A 1 -38.81 33.59 -25.39
C MET A 1 -38.89 32.24 -24.65
N LYS A 2 -39.86 31.35 -24.92
CA LYS A 2 -39.98 30.04 -24.23
C LYS A 2 -38.87 29.02 -24.56
N SER A 3 -38.32 29.04 -25.78
CA SER A 3 -37.28 28.08 -26.22
C SER A 3 -35.96 28.24 -25.47
N SER A 4 -35.55 29.47 -25.15
CA SER A 4 -34.29 29.75 -24.45
C SER A 4 -34.27 29.20 -23.01
N TRP A 5 -35.42 29.12 -22.35
CA TRP A 5 -35.53 28.58 -21.00
C TRP A 5 -35.37 27.05 -20.97
N LEU A 6 -35.90 26.36 -21.98
CA LEU A 6 -35.77 24.90 -22.11
C LEU A 6 -34.32 24.49 -22.42
N ILE A 7 -33.64 25.22 -23.31
CA ILE A 7 -32.24 24.95 -23.65
C ILE A 7 -31.34 25.19 -22.43
N ASN A 8 -31.53 26.29 -21.70
CA ASN A 8 -30.75 26.59 -20.50
C ASN A 8 -30.99 25.56 -19.39
N GLY A 9 -32.25 25.12 -19.20
CA GLY A 9 -32.59 24.08 -18.24
C GLY A 9 -31.91 22.74 -18.58
N MET A 10 -31.93 22.33 -19.85
CA MET A 10 -31.34 21.06 -20.28
C MET A 10 -29.81 21.09 -20.17
N THR A 11 -29.17 22.21 -20.51
CA THR A 11 -27.73 22.40 -20.33
C THR A 11 -27.34 22.37 -18.85
N ALA A 12 -28.12 23.00 -17.98
CA ALA A 12 -27.86 22.98 -16.53
C ALA A 12 -27.95 21.56 -15.96
N VAL A 13 -28.97 20.78 -16.36
CA VAL A 13 -29.10 19.37 -15.96
C VAL A 13 -27.93 18.53 -16.46
N TRP A 14 -27.50 18.73 -17.72
CA TRP A 14 -26.35 18.01 -18.27
C TRP A 14 -25.04 18.33 -17.55
N LEU A 15 -24.82 19.61 -17.20
CA LEU A 15 -23.66 20.03 -16.41
C LEU A 15 -23.69 19.42 -15.00
N VAL A 16 -24.84 19.44 -14.34
CA VAL A 16 -24.99 18.82 -13.00
C VAL A 16 -24.71 17.32 -13.07
N LEU A 17 -25.26 16.61 -14.07
CA LEU A 17 -25.01 15.17 -14.23
C LEU A 17 -23.53 14.88 -14.53
N SER A 18 -22.90 15.65 -15.41
CA SER A 18 -21.48 15.48 -15.77
C SER A 18 -20.57 15.76 -14.57
N VAL A 19 -20.81 16.85 -13.84
CA VAL A 19 -20.07 17.19 -12.61
C VAL A 19 -20.30 16.13 -11.54
N SER A 20 -21.55 15.66 -11.36
CA SER A 20 -21.85 14.60 -10.39
C SER A 20 -21.14 13.28 -10.73
N GLY A 21 -21.07 12.91 -12.02
CA GLY A 21 -20.37 11.72 -12.48
C GLY A 21 -18.85 11.83 -12.28
N ILE A 22 -18.27 13.00 -12.57
CA ILE A 22 -16.85 13.28 -12.31
C ILE A 22 -16.57 13.24 -10.80
N CYS A 23 -17.39 13.89 -9.97
CA CYS A 23 -17.27 13.86 -8.52
C CYS A 23 -17.44 12.46 -7.93
N ALA A 24 -18.36 11.65 -8.45
CA ALA A 24 -18.56 10.27 -8.01
C ALA A 24 -17.36 9.38 -8.40
N PHE A 25 -16.82 9.54 -9.61
CA PHE A 25 -15.61 8.84 -10.06
C PHE A 25 -14.39 9.23 -9.21
N TRP A 26 -14.29 10.50 -8.86
CA TRP A 26 -13.27 11.03 -7.96
C TRP A 26 -13.44 10.43 -6.55
N ASN A 27 -14.61 10.54 -5.92
CA ASN A 27 -14.83 10.01 -4.57
C ASN A 27 -14.70 8.48 -4.47
N TYR A 28 -15.06 7.72 -5.51
CA TYR A 28 -14.89 6.27 -5.52
C TYR A 28 -13.41 5.84 -5.55
N THR A 29 -12.51 6.75 -5.95
CA THR A 29 -11.07 6.48 -6.03
C THR A 29 -10.25 7.14 -4.92
N PHE A 30 -10.83 7.97 -4.05
CA PHE A 30 -10.07 8.64 -2.99
C PHE A 30 -10.36 8.07 -1.60
N VAL A 31 -10.11 6.77 -1.43
CA VAL A 31 -9.88 6.25 -0.09
C VAL A 31 -8.44 6.60 0.26
N SER A 32 -8.23 7.77 0.85
CA SER A 32 -7.11 7.94 1.78
C SER A 32 -7.22 6.75 2.72
N ALA A 33 -6.21 5.87 2.74
CA ALA A 33 -6.14 4.92 3.82
C ALA A 33 -6.08 5.76 5.09
N GLU A 34 -7.23 5.91 5.77
CA GLU A 34 -7.24 6.23 7.18
C GLU A 34 -6.57 5.00 7.76
N LEU A 35 -5.26 5.12 7.98
CA LEU A 35 -4.44 4.10 8.58
C LEU A 35 -4.96 3.98 9.99
N SER A 36 -6.02 3.19 10.10
CA SER A 36 -6.87 3.08 11.25
C SER A 36 -5.99 2.43 12.29
N HIS A 37 -5.42 3.26 13.17
CA HIS A 37 -4.99 2.97 14.53
C HIS A 37 -4.12 1.74 14.88
N THR A 38 -3.75 0.83 13.97
CA THR A 38 -3.57 -0.56 14.44
C THR A 38 -2.13 -1.04 14.56
N GLN A 39 -1.13 -0.45 13.89
CA GLN A 39 0.22 -1.05 13.93
C GLN A 39 1.34 -0.01 14.06
N ASN A 40 1.49 0.51 15.28
CA ASN A 40 2.66 1.29 15.69
C ASN A 40 3.94 0.45 15.77
N MET A 41 3.81 -0.88 15.70
CA MET A 41 4.90 -1.84 15.72
C MET A 41 4.77 -2.83 14.57
N LEU A 42 5.90 -3.38 14.16
CA LEU A 42 5.94 -4.47 13.20
C LEU A 42 5.14 -5.69 13.73
N PRO A 43 4.30 -6.33 12.91
CA PRO A 43 3.56 -7.51 13.35
C PRO A 43 4.48 -8.68 13.70
N SER A 44 4.33 -9.26 14.88
CA SER A 44 5.19 -10.36 15.39
C SER A 44 5.16 -11.64 14.53
N GLU A 45 4.09 -11.80 13.75
CA GLU A 45 3.84 -12.96 12.90
C GLU A 45 4.20 -12.71 11.42
N THR A 46 4.83 -11.58 11.10
CA THR A 46 5.23 -11.28 9.71
C THR A 46 6.41 -12.14 9.28
N ASP A 47 6.37 -12.62 8.03
CA ASP A 47 7.54 -13.23 7.39
C ASP A 47 8.56 -12.17 6.93
N LEU A 48 8.20 -10.88 6.98
CA LEU A 48 9.05 -9.75 6.62
C LEU A 48 9.96 -9.38 7.80
N SER A 49 10.92 -10.25 8.12
CA SER A 49 11.86 -10.01 9.22
C SER A 49 12.81 -8.84 8.89
N PRO A 50 12.86 -7.79 9.73
CA PRO A 50 13.92 -6.80 9.65
C PRO A 50 15.24 -7.46 10.04
N ASP A 51 16.32 -7.07 9.35
CA ASP A 51 17.63 -7.14 9.97
C ASP A 51 17.66 -6.03 11.04
N PHE A 52 17.70 -6.41 12.32
CA PHE A 52 17.53 -5.49 13.46
C PHE A 52 18.59 -4.37 13.55
N GLU A 53 19.63 -4.42 12.72
CA GLU A 53 20.61 -3.34 12.59
C GLU A 53 20.10 -2.15 11.74
N HIS A 54 19.05 -2.35 10.94
CA HIS A 54 18.63 -1.41 9.91
C HIS A 54 17.14 -1.04 10.02
N SER A 55 16.78 0.16 9.56
CA SER A 55 15.36 0.48 9.34
C SER A 55 14.83 -0.30 8.14
N LEU A 56 13.55 -0.71 8.18
CA LEU A 56 12.89 -1.49 7.14
C LEU A 56 11.84 -0.62 6.44
N LEU A 57 12.04 -0.35 5.16
CA LEU A 57 11.04 0.28 4.30
C LEU A 57 10.27 -0.77 3.52
N LEU A 58 8.98 -0.88 3.81
CA LEU A 58 8.02 -1.67 3.07
C LEU A 58 7.31 -0.80 2.04
N VAL A 59 7.18 -1.31 0.82
CA VAL A 59 6.42 -0.67 -0.26
C VAL A 59 5.37 -1.65 -0.75
N PHE A 60 4.10 -1.34 -0.53
CA PHE A 60 2.99 -2.21 -0.88
C PHE A 60 2.55 -1.93 -2.32
N VAL A 61 2.65 -2.95 -3.17
CA VAL A 61 2.53 -2.81 -4.62
C VAL A 61 1.49 -3.76 -5.17
N HIS A 62 0.63 -3.26 -6.04
CA HIS A 62 -0.19 -4.11 -6.90
C HIS A 62 0.47 -4.21 -8.30
N PRO A 63 0.85 -5.41 -8.76
CA PRO A 63 1.70 -5.60 -9.95
C PRO A 63 1.02 -5.18 -11.26
N LYS A 64 -0.31 -5.16 -11.31
CA LYS A 64 -1.09 -4.73 -12.49
C LYS A 64 -1.65 -3.30 -12.38
N CYS A 65 -1.28 -2.55 -11.35
CA CYS A 65 -1.80 -1.20 -11.14
C CYS A 65 -0.77 -0.13 -11.56
N ALA A 66 -1.10 0.63 -12.60
CA ALA A 66 -0.24 1.71 -13.09
C ALA A 66 -0.10 2.89 -12.11
N CYS A 67 -0.98 3.02 -11.10
CA CYS A 67 -0.85 4.08 -10.09
C CYS A 67 0.45 3.99 -9.28
N THR A 68 1.02 2.78 -9.13
CA THR A 68 2.28 2.55 -8.41
C THR A 68 3.49 3.08 -9.17
N ILE A 69 3.40 3.35 -10.48
CA ILE A 69 4.55 3.81 -11.30
C ILE A 69 5.11 5.11 -10.73
N ALA A 70 4.26 6.11 -10.47
CA ALA A 70 4.70 7.40 -9.96
C ALA A 70 5.37 7.26 -8.58
N THR A 71 4.82 6.39 -7.72
CA THR A 71 5.43 6.04 -6.42
C THR A 71 6.83 5.44 -6.62
N LEU A 72 7.01 4.48 -7.52
CA LEU A 72 8.31 3.86 -7.77
C LEU A 72 9.32 4.86 -8.36
N GLU A 73 8.91 5.73 -9.27
CA GLU A 73 9.79 6.75 -9.86
C GLU A 73 10.25 7.79 -8.82
N GLU A 74 9.33 8.25 -7.96
CA GLU A 74 9.68 9.16 -6.86
C GLU A 74 10.58 8.47 -5.85
N LEU A 75 10.32 7.19 -5.54
CA LEU A 75 11.17 6.40 -4.65
C LEU A 75 12.59 6.24 -5.23
N LYS A 76 12.77 6.02 -6.53
CA LYS A 76 14.10 5.99 -7.19
C LYS A 76 14.85 7.30 -6.99
N THR A 77 14.15 8.42 -7.13
CA THR A 77 14.72 9.77 -6.90
C THR A 77 15.13 9.96 -5.45
N LEU A 78 14.29 9.56 -4.50
CA LEU A 78 14.56 9.61 -3.07
C LEU A 78 15.76 8.72 -2.69
N TRP A 79 15.82 7.48 -3.20
CA TRP A 79 16.93 6.54 -2.96
C TRP A 79 18.28 7.12 -3.41
N SER A 80 18.28 7.76 -4.58
CA SER A 80 19.46 8.44 -5.13
C SER A 80 19.89 9.62 -4.26
N ARG A 81 18.94 10.35 -3.67
CA ARG A 81 19.22 11.45 -2.74
C ARG A 81 19.81 10.96 -1.42
N LEU A 82 19.32 9.83 -0.88
CA LEU A 82 19.85 9.22 0.35
C LEU A 82 21.31 8.76 0.18
N SER A 83 21.60 8.08 -0.93
CA SER A 83 22.96 7.60 -1.21
C SER A 83 23.95 8.76 -1.37
N GLN A 84 23.56 9.86 -2.03
CA GLN A 84 24.37 11.08 -2.15
C GLN A 84 24.64 11.77 -0.81
N ARG A 85 23.66 11.74 0.10
CA ARG A 85 23.78 12.31 1.46
C ARG A 85 24.59 11.43 2.42
N ARG A 86 25.01 10.23 1.99
CA ARG A 86 25.70 9.23 2.82
C ARG A 86 24.91 8.91 4.10
N VAL A 87 23.59 8.81 3.98
CA VAL A 87 22.76 8.27 5.06
C VAL A 87 23.14 6.80 5.22
N ALA A 88 23.90 6.51 6.27
CA ALA A 88 24.40 5.18 6.56
C ALA A 88 24.01 4.79 8.01
N PRO A 89 23.54 3.55 8.23
CA PRO A 89 23.37 2.52 7.21
C PRO A 89 22.08 2.70 6.39
N MET A 90 22.06 2.19 5.15
CA MET A 90 20.88 2.28 4.29
C MET A 90 19.74 1.39 4.83
N PRO A 91 18.48 1.82 4.71
CA PRO A 91 17.35 0.98 5.10
C PRO A 91 17.28 -0.28 4.22
N ALA A 92 16.84 -1.40 4.82
CA ALA A 92 16.37 -2.54 4.05
C ALA A 92 15.10 -2.14 3.28
N LEU A 93 15.05 -2.42 1.98
CA LEU A 93 13.92 -2.09 1.12
C LEU A 93 13.22 -3.36 0.67
N THR A 94 11.95 -3.53 1.02
CA THR A 94 11.14 -4.66 0.56
C THR A 94 9.88 -4.19 -0.16
N PHE A 95 9.72 -4.64 -1.40
CA PHE A 95 8.48 -4.49 -2.17
C PHE A 95 7.57 -5.67 -1.87
N VAL A 96 6.45 -5.39 -1.20
CA VAL A 96 5.40 -6.37 -0.91
C VAL A 96 4.42 -6.36 -2.09
N VAL A 97 4.60 -7.29 -3.02
CA VAL A 97 3.82 -7.38 -4.25
C VAL A 97 2.64 -8.31 -4.03
N ARG A 98 1.43 -7.76 -3.97
CA ARG A 98 0.22 -8.58 -3.84
C ARG A 98 -0.02 -9.40 -5.10
N THR A 99 -0.19 -10.71 -4.92
CA THR A 99 -0.53 -11.64 -6.00
C THR A 99 -1.70 -12.53 -5.57
N PRO A 100 -2.39 -13.19 -6.51
CA PRO A 100 -3.16 -14.39 -6.15
C PRO A 100 -2.21 -15.51 -5.70
N GLU A 101 -2.80 -16.61 -5.22
CA GLU A 101 -2.07 -17.84 -4.85
C GLU A 101 -1.23 -18.38 -6.00
N GLU A 102 -1.80 -18.44 -7.20
CA GLU A 102 -1.08 -18.85 -8.41
C GLU A 102 -0.33 -17.66 -9.02
N LEU A 103 0.99 -17.71 -8.96
CA LEU A 103 1.86 -16.60 -9.35
C LEU A 103 1.94 -16.36 -10.87
N SER A 104 1.57 -17.34 -11.70
CA SER A 104 1.85 -17.32 -13.14
C SER A 104 1.35 -16.05 -13.84
N GLY A 105 2.28 -15.28 -14.44
CA GLY A 105 1.97 -14.05 -15.16
C GLY A 105 1.73 -12.82 -14.26
N TRP A 106 1.91 -12.94 -12.95
CA TRP A 106 1.88 -11.82 -12.00
C TRP A 106 3.27 -11.32 -11.61
N ASP A 107 4.29 -12.15 -11.81
CA ASP A 107 5.70 -11.92 -11.49
C ASP A 107 6.52 -11.28 -12.63
N GLU A 108 5.98 -11.20 -13.85
CA GLU A 108 6.69 -10.62 -15.00
C GLU A 108 6.14 -9.25 -15.47
N THR A 109 5.29 -8.64 -14.67
CA THR A 109 4.68 -7.34 -15.00
C THR A 109 5.72 -6.20 -15.05
N PRO A 110 5.46 -5.11 -15.79
CA PRO A 110 6.34 -3.94 -15.82
C PRO A 110 6.62 -3.37 -14.42
N ILE A 111 5.62 -3.37 -13.53
CA ILE A 111 5.76 -2.90 -12.14
C ILE A 111 6.72 -3.78 -11.35
N VAL A 112 6.60 -5.10 -11.46
CA VAL A 112 7.52 -6.03 -10.76
C VAL A 112 8.94 -5.90 -11.29
N ARG A 113 9.11 -5.70 -12.61
CA ARG A 113 10.43 -5.40 -13.19
C ARG A 113 11.02 -4.12 -12.59
N MET A 114 10.25 -3.04 -12.49
CA MET A 114 10.70 -1.80 -11.85
C MET A 114 11.12 -2.01 -10.39
N CYS A 115 10.40 -2.83 -9.62
CA CYS A 115 10.77 -3.17 -8.24
C CYS A 115 12.11 -3.92 -8.18
N ARG A 116 12.33 -4.90 -9.07
CA ARG A 116 13.57 -5.69 -9.14
C ARG A 116 14.80 -4.86 -9.54
N GLU A 117 14.61 -3.74 -10.22
CA GLU A 117 15.70 -2.83 -10.62
C GLU A 117 16.24 -1.97 -9.46
N PHE A 118 15.59 -1.94 -8.30
CA PHE A 118 16.07 -1.16 -7.16
C PHE A 118 17.32 -1.79 -6.54
N ALA A 119 18.38 -0.98 -6.42
CA ALA A 119 19.59 -1.38 -5.72
C ALA A 119 19.31 -1.65 -4.23
N GLY A 120 19.60 -2.87 -3.77
CA GLY A 120 19.30 -3.31 -2.40
C GLY A 120 17.82 -3.57 -2.12
N GLY A 121 16.96 -3.53 -3.14
CA GLY A 121 15.55 -3.84 -3.03
C GLY A 121 15.28 -5.34 -3.10
N HIS A 122 14.50 -5.86 -2.16
CA HIS A 122 13.98 -7.22 -2.16
C HIS A 122 12.52 -7.21 -2.66
N VAL A 123 12.14 -8.19 -3.48
CA VAL A 123 10.74 -8.37 -3.91
C VAL A 123 10.16 -9.56 -3.18
N TYR A 124 9.14 -9.32 -2.36
CA TYR A 124 8.36 -10.34 -1.68
C TYR A 124 7.00 -10.48 -2.35
N PHE A 125 6.69 -11.67 -2.86
CA PHE A 125 5.38 -11.96 -3.43
C PHE A 125 4.41 -12.37 -2.32
N ASP A 126 3.47 -11.48 -2.04
CA ASP A 126 2.45 -11.65 -1.01
C ASP A 126 1.24 -12.41 -1.59
N ALA A 127 1.37 -13.74 -1.58
CA ALA A 127 0.35 -14.66 -2.06
C ALA A 127 -0.97 -14.43 -1.32
N ASN A 128 -2.04 -14.22 -2.07
CA ASN A 128 -3.38 -13.85 -1.59
C ASN A 128 -3.45 -12.53 -0.80
N GLY A 129 -2.37 -11.78 -0.63
CA GLY A 129 -2.36 -10.54 0.14
C GLY A 129 -2.39 -10.73 1.66
N VAL A 130 -1.75 -11.80 2.18
CA VAL A 130 -1.70 -12.12 3.61
C VAL A 130 -0.98 -11.01 4.39
N GLU A 131 0.22 -10.64 3.97
CA GLU A 131 1.00 -9.60 4.64
C GLU A 131 0.33 -8.23 4.44
N THR A 132 -0.13 -7.92 3.24
CA THR A 132 -0.86 -6.67 2.96
C THR A 132 -2.06 -6.49 3.91
N ARG A 133 -2.82 -7.55 4.20
CA ARG A 133 -3.90 -7.52 5.22
C ARG A 133 -3.36 -7.44 6.64
N ARG A 134 -2.30 -8.19 6.95
CA ARG A 134 -1.64 -8.15 8.26
C ARG A 134 -1.22 -6.73 8.63
N PHE A 135 -0.70 -5.98 7.66
CA PHE A 135 -0.31 -4.57 7.80
C PHE A 135 -1.48 -3.57 7.71
N GLY A 136 -2.72 -4.04 7.52
CA GLY A 136 -3.90 -3.18 7.38
C GLY A 136 -3.87 -2.28 6.13
N ILE A 137 -3.10 -2.65 5.11
CA ILE A 137 -2.91 -1.83 3.91
C ILE A 137 -4.04 -2.07 2.93
N THR A 138 -4.74 -1.00 2.58
CA THR A 138 -5.86 -1.05 1.64
C THR A 138 -5.53 -0.44 0.28
N THR A 139 -4.49 0.39 0.19
CA THR A 139 -4.19 1.18 -1.02
C THR A 139 -2.80 0.86 -1.57
N SER A 140 -2.72 0.59 -2.88
CA SER A 140 -1.46 0.35 -3.60
C SER A 140 -0.59 1.60 -3.61
N GLY A 141 0.72 1.43 -3.50
CA GLY A 141 1.67 2.55 -3.42
C GLY A 141 1.73 3.17 -2.02
N THR A 142 1.24 2.48 -1.00
CA THR A 142 1.49 2.82 0.41
C THR A 142 2.91 2.40 0.78
N LEU A 143 3.62 3.25 1.51
CA LEU A 143 4.93 2.96 2.10
C LEU A 143 4.78 2.92 3.62
N ALA A 144 5.50 2.00 4.27
CA ALA A 144 5.63 1.94 5.72
C ALA A 144 7.10 1.78 6.10
N LEU A 145 7.63 2.69 6.91
CA LEU A 145 8.99 2.66 7.43
C LEU A 145 8.96 2.25 8.89
N TYR A 146 9.66 1.17 9.22
CA TYR A 146 9.89 0.71 10.58
C TYR A 146 11.33 0.99 10.98
N GLY A 147 11.53 1.50 12.19
CA GLY A 147 12.86 1.68 12.76
C GLY A 147 13.47 0.35 13.23
N PRO A 148 14.73 0.36 13.68
CA PRO A 148 15.43 -0.83 14.17
C PRO A 148 14.76 -1.50 15.40
N HIS A 149 13.86 -0.79 16.08
CA HIS A 149 13.13 -1.28 17.26
C HIS A 149 11.67 -1.59 16.92
N GLU A 150 11.42 -1.95 15.66
CA GLU A 150 10.10 -2.28 15.10
C GLU A 150 9.08 -1.13 15.18
N ASN A 151 9.48 0.07 15.59
CA ASN A 151 8.59 1.21 15.75
C ASN A 151 8.28 1.86 14.40
N LEU A 152 7.00 2.17 14.17
CA LEU A 152 6.58 2.85 12.95
C LEU A 152 7.10 4.30 12.92
N LEU A 153 7.92 4.61 11.91
CA LEU A 153 8.49 5.94 11.70
C LEU A 153 7.74 6.75 10.64
N TYR A 154 7.19 6.08 9.64
CA TYR A 154 6.44 6.73 8.57
C TYR A 154 5.44 5.75 7.98
N ILE A 155 4.26 6.24 7.63
CA ILE A 155 3.30 5.51 6.83
C ILE A 155 2.50 6.47 5.97
N GLY A 156 2.36 6.17 4.68
CA GLY A 156 1.68 7.04 3.75
C GLY A 156 2.19 6.94 2.32
N GLY A 157 1.79 7.92 1.49
CA GLY A 157 2.19 8.02 0.09
C GLY A 157 3.27 9.08 -0.11
N ILE A 158 4.08 8.91 -1.15
CA ILE A 158 5.17 9.84 -1.47
C ILE A 158 4.90 10.72 -2.70
N THR A 159 3.69 10.68 -3.24
CA THR A 159 3.28 11.49 -4.40
C THR A 159 2.29 12.58 -3.99
N GLN A 160 2.31 13.72 -4.69
CA GLN A 160 1.38 14.83 -4.41
C GLN A 160 -0.05 14.51 -4.87
N SER A 161 -0.18 13.74 -5.94
CA SER A 161 -1.45 13.29 -6.52
C SER A 161 -1.21 12.08 -7.44
N ARG A 162 -2.29 11.50 -7.99
CA ARG A 162 -2.22 10.37 -8.92
C ARG A 162 -1.35 10.69 -10.14
N GLY A 163 -0.36 9.83 -10.41
CA GLY A 163 0.50 9.95 -11.59
C GLY A 163 1.45 11.16 -11.56
N HIS A 164 1.48 11.92 -10.47
CA HIS A 164 2.37 13.07 -10.34
C HIS A 164 3.77 12.60 -9.91
N ARG A 165 4.79 13.08 -10.65
CA ARG A 165 6.20 12.93 -10.33
C ARG A 165 6.75 14.22 -9.74
N GLY A 166 7.63 14.11 -8.76
CA GLY A 166 8.34 15.23 -8.18
C GLY A 166 8.09 15.39 -6.68
N PRO A 167 8.80 16.36 -6.07
CA PRO A 167 8.81 16.55 -4.63
C PRO A 167 7.40 16.67 -4.06
N SER A 168 7.15 15.96 -2.96
CA SER A 168 5.89 16.03 -2.25
C SER A 168 6.13 16.17 -0.74
N ALA A 169 5.09 16.57 -0.01
CA ALA A 169 5.14 16.55 1.45
C ALA A 169 5.44 15.14 1.98
N GLY A 170 4.98 14.10 1.29
CA GLY A 170 5.25 12.71 1.63
C GLY A 170 6.69 12.29 1.39
N SER A 171 7.26 12.62 0.22
CA SER A 171 8.64 12.25 -0.08
C SER A 171 9.64 12.97 0.81
N GLU A 172 9.39 14.24 1.17
CA GLU A 172 10.23 14.98 2.12
C GLU A 172 10.08 14.46 3.56
N GLN A 173 8.89 14.05 3.99
CA GLN A 173 8.70 13.42 5.30
C GLN A 173 9.39 12.07 5.41
N LEU A 174 9.22 11.20 4.40
CA LEU A 174 9.92 9.92 4.36
C LEU A 174 11.44 10.13 4.36
N PHE A 175 11.95 11.09 3.59
CA PHE A 175 13.36 11.44 3.59
C PHE A 175 13.86 11.82 4.99
N ARG A 176 13.13 12.69 5.71
CA ARG A 176 13.48 13.09 7.09
C ARG A 176 13.41 11.94 8.08
N ALA A 177 12.42 11.05 7.95
CA ALA A 177 12.30 9.87 8.79
C ALA A 177 13.50 8.93 8.59
N LEU A 178 13.92 8.73 7.34
CA LEU A 178 15.11 7.94 6.98
C LEU A 178 16.42 8.59 7.43
N GLU A 179 16.52 9.91 7.36
CA GLU A 179 17.73 10.65 7.77
C GLU A 179 17.90 10.73 9.29
N THR A 180 16.79 10.89 10.04
CA THR A 180 16.85 11.17 11.48
C THR A 180 16.45 10.00 12.37
N GLY A 181 15.83 8.95 11.81
CA GLY A 181 15.24 7.84 12.57
C GLY A 181 14.05 8.26 13.46
N ARG A 182 13.48 9.45 13.24
CA ARG A 182 12.36 9.98 14.05
C ARG A 182 11.04 9.82 13.31
N ALA A 183 10.00 9.50 14.08
CA ALA A 183 8.66 9.32 13.55
C ALA A 183 8.08 10.64 13.01
N CYS A 184 7.42 10.55 11.86
CA CYS A 184 6.59 11.63 11.31
C CYS A 184 5.20 11.58 11.94
N THR A 185 4.68 12.72 12.39
CA THR A 185 3.39 12.81 13.10
C THR A 185 2.22 13.16 12.20
N SER A 186 2.47 13.45 10.93
CA SER A 186 1.44 13.88 9.97
C SER A 186 0.98 12.73 9.09
N ASN A 187 -0.34 12.59 8.96
CA ASN A 187 -0.93 11.71 7.95
C ASN A 187 -0.60 12.24 6.55
N VAL A 188 -0.04 11.38 5.71
CA VAL A 188 0.21 11.67 4.30
C VAL A 188 -0.71 10.81 3.44
N PRO A 189 -1.54 11.41 2.57
CA PRO A 189 -2.46 10.64 1.74
C PRO A 189 -1.71 9.72 0.77
N VAL A 190 -2.34 8.58 0.45
CA VAL A 190 -1.85 7.63 -0.54
C VAL A 190 -2.75 7.71 -1.77
N PHE A 191 -2.16 7.88 -2.95
CA PHE A 191 -2.89 7.94 -4.21
C PHE A 191 -2.70 6.65 -5.01
N GLY A 192 -3.61 5.68 -4.81
CA GLY A 192 -3.52 4.35 -5.42
C GLY A 192 -4.85 3.70 -5.72
N CYS A 193 -4.84 2.48 -6.26
CA CYS A 193 -6.03 1.65 -6.33
C CYS A 193 -6.14 0.79 -5.05
N LEU A 194 -7.33 0.26 -4.78
CA LEU A 194 -7.50 -0.69 -3.70
C LEU A 194 -6.66 -1.96 -3.95
N MET A 195 -6.00 -2.46 -2.91
CA MET A 195 -5.25 -3.72 -2.93
C MET A 195 -6.18 -4.94 -3.06
N PHE A 196 -7.42 -4.77 -2.61
CA PHE A 196 -8.46 -5.79 -2.59
C PHE A 196 -9.71 -5.27 -3.28
N SER A 197 -10.34 -6.14 -4.07
CA SER A 197 -11.66 -5.89 -4.63
C SER A 197 -12.75 -6.38 -3.66
N GLY A 198 -13.98 -5.87 -3.76
CA GLY A 198 -15.09 -6.32 -2.88
C GLY A 198 -15.47 -7.80 -2.99
N SER A 199 -14.92 -8.57 -3.96
CA SER A 199 -15.00 -10.03 -3.97
C SER A 199 -13.96 -10.69 -3.05
N ASP A 200 -12.81 -10.06 -2.84
CA ASP A 200 -11.74 -10.57 -1.99
C ASP A 200 -12.13 -10.47 -0.50
N GLU A 201 -12.81 -9.39 -0.10
CA GLU A 201 -13.26 -9.18 1.29
C GLU A 201 -14.23 -10.26 1.79
N ARG A 202 -15.16 -10.68 0.92
CA ARG A 202 -16.12 -11.78 1.21
C ARG A 202 -15.42 -13.13 1.39
N ASN A 203 -14.36 -13.40 0.62
CA ASN A 203 -13.56 -14.61 0.77
C ASN A 203 -12.71 -14.60 2.04
N SER A 204 -12.16 -13.46 2.46
CA SER A 204 -11.44 -13.36 3.73
C SER A 204 -12.36 -13.54 4.94
N ALA A 205 -13.59 -13.02 4.92
CA ALA A 205 -14.57 -13.30 5.98
C ALA A 205 -14.89 -14.80 6.06
N GLY A 206 -15.08 -15.46 4.91
CA GLY A 206 -15.30 -16.91 4.86
C GLY A 206 -14.09 -17.75 5.29
N LEU A 207 -12.87 -17.27 5.09
CA LEU A 207 -11.64 -17.95 5.52
C LEU A 207 -11.44 -17.86 7.05
N VAL A 208 -11.79 -16.72 7.66
CA VAL A 208 -11.78 -16.53 9.13
C VAL A 208 -12.84 -17.42 9.79
N GLU A 209 -14.04 -17.50 9.21
CA GLU A 209 -15.13 -18.38 9.67
C GLU A 209 -14.79 -19.88 9.56
N ARG A 210 -14.03 -20.27 8.52
CA ARG A 210 -13.61 -21.67 8.33
C ARG A 210 -12.45 -22.05 9.28
N ARG A 211 -11.63 -21.07 9.70
CA ARG A 211 -10.54 -21.28 10.67
C ARG A 211 -11.05 -21.38 12.11
N SER A 212 -12.15 -20.69 12.44
CA SER A 212 -12.82 -20.83 13.75
C SER A 212 -13.59 -22.16 13.90
N GLN A 213 -14.06 -22.75 12.80
CA GLN A 213 -14.72 -24.07 12.81
C GLN A 213 -13.75 -25.27 12.73
N GLY A 214 -12.45 -25.05 12.48
CA GLY A 214 -11.43 -26.10 12.39
C GLY A 214 -10.77 -26.49 13.71
N PHE A 215 -11.16 -25.89 14.84
CA PHE A 215 -10.54 -26.08 16.16
C PHE A 215 -11.45 -26.83 17.16
N GLU A 216 -12.28 -27.77 16.69
CA GLU A 216 -13.00 -28.72 17.57
C GLU A 216 -12.36 -30.12 17.49
N THR A 217 -11.45 -30.35 18.44
CA THR A 217 -11.18 -31.61 19.16
C THR A 217 -11.12 -32.92 18.36
N LYS A 218 -9.92 -33.34 17.95
CA LYS A 218 -9.56 -34.77 17.97
C LYS A 218 -8.97 -35.10 19.35
N SER A 219 -9.85 -35.48 20.27
CA SER A 219 -9.47 -36.14 21.52
C SER A 219 -8.81 -37.48 21.20
N PHE A 220 -7.55 -37.60 21.58
CA PHE A 220 -6.73 -38.82 21.50
C PHE A 220 -7.11 -39.69 22.69
N SER A 221 -7.86 -40.77 22.46
CA SER A 221 -8.14 -41.79 23.48
C SER A 221 -7.05 -42.86 23.42
N THR A 222 -6.14 -42.82 24.38
CA THR A 222 -5.19 -43.90 24.67
C THR A 222 -5.87 -44.87 25.63
N GLU A 223 -6.31 -46.03 25.15
CA GLU A 223 -6.67 -47.15 26.02
C GLU A 223 -5.41 -47.97 26.33
N VAL A 224 -5.04 -47.98 27.60
CA VAL A 224 -4.16 -48.98 28.22
C VAL A 224 -5.09 -49.96 28.92
N HIS A 225 -5.15 -51.19 28.42
CA HIS A 225 -5.34 -52.40 29.21
C HIS A 225 -4.83 -53.63 28.46
#